data_AF-A0A9E2ZC46-F1
#
_entry.id   AF-A0A9E2ZC46-F1
#
_cell.length_a   1.000
_cell.length_b   1.000
_cell.length_c   1.000
_cell.angle_alpha   90.00
_cell.angle_beta   90.00
_cell.angle_gamma   90.00
#
_symmetry.space_group_name_H-M   'P 1'
#
loop_
_entity.id
_entity.type
_entity.pdbx_description
1 polymer ?
#
loop_
_entity_poly.entity_id
_entity_poly.type
_entity_poly.pdbx_seq_one_letter_code
_entity_poly.pdbx_strand_id
1 'polypeptide(L)'
;ALEDRLDRAVEEVVRRQRDAGIDVVSDGELSKPGFSNYINDRFTGFEGRAEFQADDVADYPNLAMRLFNTPAMAHLVFANCVAPVEVKDPDAVHHDVDRLRRALGDTPPEHAFMGAISPGQVAFNFPDHHYGSH
;
A
#
# COMPACT_ATOMS: atom_id res chain seq x y z
N ALA A 1 -11.25 1.27 -19.18
CA ALA A 1 -11.69 2.55 -18.57
C ALA A 1 -10.85 2.91 -17.35
N LEU A 2 -10.95 2.16 -16.23
CA LEU A 2 -10.11 2.38 -15.04
C LEU A 2 -8.62 2.08 -15.34
N GLU A 3 -8.34 0.91 -15.92
CA GLU A 3 -6.98 0.51 -16.30
C GLU A 3 -6.27 1.54 -17.19
N ASP A 4 -6.93 2.01 -18.25
CA ASP A 4 -6.35 3.03 -19.13
C ASP A 4 -6.13 4.37 -18.40
N ARG A 5 -6.94 4.68 -17.39
CA ARG A 5 -6.78 5.90 -16.59
C ARG A 5 -5.57 5.78 -15.66
N LEU A 6 -5.37 4.61 -15.06
CA LEU A 6 -4.21 4.30 -14.23
C LEU A 6 -2.92 4.38 -15.04
N ASP A 7 -2.90 3.85 -16.28
CA ASP A 7 -1.74 3.94 -17.18
C ASP A 7 -1.32 5.39 -17.39
N ARG A 8 -2.28 6.22 -17.81
CA ARG A 8 -2.04 7.66 -18.01
C ARG A 8 -1.65 8.37 -16.72
N ALA A 9 -2.19 7.96 -15.56
CA ALA A 9 -1.88 8.58 -14.28
C ALA A 9 -0.44 8.28 -13.84
N VAL A 10 0.03 7.05 -14.06
CA VAL A 10 1.42 6.66 -13.76
C VAL A 10 2.40 7.36 -14.71
N GLU A 11 2.08 7.45 -16.01
CA GLU A 11 2.87 8.27 -16.96
C GLU A 11 2.96 9.73 -16.51
N GLU A 12 1.84 10.31 -16.10
CA GLU A 12 1.75 11.70 -15.66
C GLU A 12 2.58 11.95 -14.38
N VAL A 13 2.51 11.06 -13.39
CA VAL A 13 3.26 11.23 -12.13
C VAL A 13 4.76 11.00 -12.33
N VAL A 14 5.16 10.05 -13.17
CA VAL A 14 6.57 9.82 -13.53
C VAL A 14 7.14 11.06 -14.22
N ARG A 15 6.42 11.62 -15.20
CA ARG A 15 6.84 12.86 -15.88
C ARG A 15 6.96 14.02 -14.89
N ARG A 16 5.98 14.22 -14.01
CA ARG A 16 6.01 15.30 -13.00
C ARG A 16 7.18 15.17 -12.03
N GLN A 17 7.49 13.96 -11.57
CA GLN A 17 8.65 13.71 -10.70
C GLN A 17 9.95 14.09 -11.42
N ARG A 18 10.10 13.73 -12.70
CA ARG A 18 11.27 14.10 -13.51
C ARG A 18 11.37 15.61 -13.76
N ASP A 19 10.26 16.25 -14.10
CA ASP A 19 10.19 17.71 -14.31
C ASP A 19 10.58 18.48 -13.03
N ALA A 20 10.34 17.87 -11.86
CA ALA A 20 10.75 18.39 -10.55
C ALA A 20 12.22 18.08 -10.18
N GLY A 21 12.95 17.34 -11.02
CA GLY A 21 14.35 16.98 -10.79
C GLY A 21 14.56 15.78 -9.86
N ILE A 22 13.57 14.89 -9.71
CA ILE A 22 13.73 13.66 -8.92
C ILE A 22 14.49 12.61 -9.73
N ASP A 23 15.65 12.18 -9.22
CA ASP A 23 16.57 11.24 -9.90
C ASP A 23 16.05 9.80 -9.96
N VAL A 24 15.34 9.36 -8.92
CA VAL A 24 14.78 8.01 -8.79
C VAL A 24 13.28 8.13 -8.52
N VAL A 25 12.47 7.82 -9.53
CA VAL A 25 11.02 8.04 -9.51
C VAL A 25 10.23 6.80 -9.07
N SER A 26 8.96 6.98 -8.71
CA SER A 26 8.04 5.86 -8.42
C SER A 26 6.79 5.90 -9.30
N ASP A 27 5.97 4.86 -9.22
CA ASP A 27 4.61 4.85 -9.79
C ASP A 27 3.63 5.72 -8.99
N GLY A 28 4.08 6.37 -7.92
CA GLY A 28 3.27 7.18 -7.02
C GLY A 28 2.25 6.37 -6.21
N GLU A 29 2.43 5.05 -6.13
CA GLU A 29 1.49 4.10 -5.52
C GLU A 29 0.08 4.10 -6.15
N LEU A 30 -0.06 4.62 -7.37
CA LEU A 30 -1.36 4.83 -8.01
C LEU A 30 -2.05 3.52 -8.43
N SER A 31 -1.29 2.44 -8.60
CA SER A 31 -1.83 1.12 -8.96
C SER A 31 -2.44 0.37 -7.76
N LYS A 32 -2.37 0.96 -6.56
CA LYS A 32 -2.83 0.35 -5.31
C LYS A 32 -3.91 1.23 -4.67
N PRO A 33 -4.89 0.65 -3.97
CA PRO A 33 -5.85 1.44 -3.19
C PRO A 33 -5.19 2.20 -2.02
N GLY A 34 -4.02 1.74 -1.58
CA GLY A 34 -3.17 2.40 -0.58
C GLY A 34 -2.02 1.50 -0.13
N PHE A 35 -0.99 2.08 0.48
CA PHE A 35 0.25 1.38 0.84
C PHE A 35 0.05 0.14 1.72
N SER A 36 -0.89 0.16 2.66
CA SER A 36 -1.13 -0.98 3.55
C SER A 36 -2.31 -1.84 3.10
N ASN A 37 -3.41 -1.21 2.65
CA ASN A 37 -4.65 -1.94 2.37
C ASN A 37 -4.62 -2.78 1.11
N TYR A 38 -3.65 -2.57 0.21
CA TYR A 38 -3.54 -3.38 -1.00
C TYR A 38 -3.31 -4.88 -0.69
N ILE A 39 -2.88 -5.25 0.52
CA ILE A 39 -2.68 -6.65 0.88
C ILE A 39 -3.98 -7.46 0.81
N ASN A 40 -5.14 -6.84 1.04
CA ASN A 40 -6.44 -7.50 0.94
C ASN A 40 -6.75 -7.95 -0.51
N ASP A 41 -6.15 -7.28 -1.49
CA ASP A 41 -6.27 -7.62 -2.90
C ASP A 41 -5.23 -8.67 -3.32
N ARG A 42 -4.06 -8.70 -2.66
CA ARG A 42 -2.91 -9.53 -3.06
C ARG A 42 -2.76 -10.84 -2.30
N PHE A 43 -3.32 -10.94 -1.10
CA PHE A 43 -3.12 -12.09 -0.22
C PHE A 43 -4.44 -12.66 0.28
N THR A 44 -4.45 -13.96 0.57
CA THR A 44 -5.50 -14.63 1.33
C THR A 44 -5.30 -14.40 2.83
N GLY A 45 -6.27 -14.83 3.63
CA GLY A 45 -6.12 -14.85 5.09
C GLY A 45 -6.50 -13.56 5.81
N PHE A 46 -6.75 -12.47 5.08
CA PHE A 46 -7.13 -11.18 5.63
C PHE A 46 -8.62 -10.92 5.48
N GLU A 47 -9.36 -10.89 6.60
CA GLU A 47 -10.81 -10.69 6.60
C GLU A 47 -11.31 -9.86 7.79
N GLY A 48 -12.56 -9.42 7.71
CA GLY A 48 -13.22 -8.64 8.75
C GLY A 48 -12.70 -7.20 8.84
N ARG A 49 -13.13 -6.50 9.89
CA ARG A 49 -12.67 -5.16 10.23
C ARG A 49 -11.87 -5.24 11.52
N ALA A 50 -10.60 -4.88 11.45
CA ALA A 50 -9.76 -4.71 12.62
C ALA A 50 -10.14 -3.43 13.36
N GLU A 51 -10.10 -3.47 14.68
CA GLU A 51 -10.00 -2.27 15.48
C GLU A 51 -8.56 -1.80 15.44
N PHE A 52 -8.35 -0.58 14.97
CA PHE A 52 -7.02 -0.01 14.91
C PHE A 52 -6.51 0.22 16.35
N GLN A 53 -5.44 -0.47 16.73
CA GLN A 53 -4.76 -0.32 18.02
C GLN A 53 -3.49 0.48 17.82
N ALA A 54 -3.36 1.58 18.57
CA ALA A 54 -2.16 2.42 18.59
C ALA A 54 -1.61 2.46 20.02
N ASP A 55 -1.00 1.34 20.40
CA ASP A 55 -0.50 1.11 21.76
C ASP A 55 0.58 2.12 22.17
N ASP A 56 1.32 2.63 21.19
CA ASP A 56 2.35 3.65 21.36
C ASP A 56 1.81 5.01 21.84
N VAL A 57 0.53 5.30 21.57
CA VAL A 57 -0.13 6.52 22.03
C VAL A 57 -1.25 6.26 23.03
N ALA A 58 -1.36 5.03 23.56
CA ALA A 58 -2.37 4.65 24.54
C ALA A 58 -2.31 5.54 25.80
N ASP A 59 -1.10 5.85 26.26
CA ASP A 59 -0.85 6.73 27.42
C ASP A 59 -1.13 8.22 27.12
N TYR A 60 -1.40 8.58 25.85
CA TYR A 60 -1.58 9.95 25.38
C TYR A 60 -2.92 10.14 24.65
N PRO A 61 -4.08 10.04 25.35
CA PRO A 61 -5.39 10.04 24.71
C PRO A 61 -5.71 11.30 23.90
N ASN A 62 -5.21 12.47 24.32
CA ASN A 62 -5.38 13.71 23.56
C ASN A 62 -4.59 13.72 22.24
N LEU A 63 -3.42 13.07 22.21
CA LEU A 63 -2.63 12.89 20.99
C LEU A 63 -3.33 11.88 20.08
N ALA A 64 -3.77 10.75 20.62
CA ALA A 64 -4.53 9.74 19.88
C ALA A 64 -5.77 10.34 19.20
N MET A 65 -6.54 11.17 19.91
CA MET A 65 -7.70 11.86 19.33
C MET A 65 -7.30 12.78 18.17
N ARG A 66 -6.20 13.53 18.29
CA ARG A 66 -5.74 14.41 17.20
C ARG A 66 -5.21 13.66 15.99
N LEU A 67 -4.61 12.48 16.19
CA LEU A 67 -4.07 11.65 15.11
C LEU A 67 -5.18 10.88 14.39
N PHE A 68 -6.11 10.27 15.14
CA PHE A 68 -7.04 9.30 14.58
C PHE A 68 -8.48 9.79 14.42
N ASN A 69 -8.90 10.86 15.10
CA ASN A 69 -10.24 11.43 14.91
C ASN A 69 -10.29 12.42 13.74
N THR A 70 -9.83 11.99 12.56
CA THR A 70 -9.84 12.78 11.32
C THR A 70 -10.73 12.13 10.27
N PRO A 71 -11.32 12.91 9.34
CA PRO A 71 -12.09 12.34 8.23
C PRO A 71 -11.30 11.34 7.38
N ALA A 72 -9.99 11.56 7.22
CA ALA A 72 -9.11 10.66 6.49
C ALA A 72 -8.99 9.28 7.18
N MET A 73 -8.80 9.28 8.50
CA MET A 73 -8.68 8.05 9.28
C MET A 73 -10.00 7.29 9.41
N ALA A 74 -11.15 7.98 9.34
CA ALA A 74 -12.47 7.34 9.39
C ALA A 74 -12.72 6.34 8.24
N HIS A 75 -12.00 6.49 7.11
CA HIS A 75 -12.09 5.60 5.95
C HIS A 75 -11.01 4.52 5.93
N LEU A 76 -10.06 4.55 6.87
CA LEU A 76 -9.02 3.54 6.98
C LEU A 76 -9.63 2.30 7.64
N VAL A 77 -9.74 1.22 6.88
CA VAL A 77 -10.24 -0.07 7.36
C VAL A 77 -9.17 -1.12 7.12
N PHE A 78 -8.58 -1.62 8.20
CA PHE A 78 -7.71 -2.79 8.17
C PHE A 78 -8.51 -4.06 8.39
N ALA A 79 -7.96 -5.17 7.94
CA ALA A 79 -8.50 -6.50 8.16
C ALA A 79 -7.71 -7.22 9.28
N ASN A 80 -8.21 -8.36 9.72
CA ASN A 80 -7.50 -9.26 10.63
C ASN A 80 -6.90 -10.41 9.84
N CYS A 81 -5.72 -10.89 10.24
CA CYS A 81 -5.18 -12.16 9.74
C CYS A 81 -5.89 -13.31 10.49
N VAL A 82 -6.77 -14.04 9.79
CA VAL A 82 -7.67 -15.07 10.37
C VAL A 82 -7.47 -16.47 9.78
N ALA A 83 -6.70 -16.58 8.70
CA ALA A 83 -6.40 -17.82 8.00
C ALA A 83 -5.01 -17.74 7.34
N PRO A 84 -4.49 -18.84 6.75
CA PRO A 84 -3.16 -18.83 6.14
C PRO A 84 -2.99 -17.73 5.08
N VAL A 85 -1.86 -17.03 5.17
CA VAL A 85 -1.47 -15.98 4.22
C VAL A 85 -0.76 -16.61 3.03
N GLU A 86 -1.43 -16.57 1.89
CA GLU A 86 -0.94 -17.05 0.60
C GLU A 86 -1.13 -15.98 -0.47
N VAL A 87 -0.36 -16.04 -1.56
CA VAL A 87 -0.54 -15.12 -2.69
C VAL A 87 -1.85 -15.44 -3.39
N LYS A 88 -2.76 -14.46 -3.42
CA LYS A 88 -4.09 -14.57 -4.04
C LYS A 88 -4.03 -14.33 -5.55
N ASP A 89 -3.28 -13.32 -5.96
CA ASP A 89 -3.09 -12.94 -7.36
C ASP A 89 -1.59 -12.73 -7.65
N PRO A 90 -0.93 -13.72 -8.27
CA PRO A 90 0.49 -13.62 -8.58
C PRO A 90 0.77 -12.60 -9.71
N ASP A 91 -0.20 -12.30 -10.56
CA ASP A 91 -0.03 -11.43 -11.73
C ASP A 91 -0.17 -9.95 -11.37
N ALA A 92 -0.85 -9.62 -10.28
CA ALA A 92 -1.11 -8.24 -9.89
C ALA A 92 0.17 -7.39 -9.72
N VAL A 93 1.24 -7.94 -9.15
CA VAL A 93 2.52 -7.21 -9.04
C VAL A 93 3.20 -7.04 -10.39
N HIS A 94 3.05 -8.02 -11.29
CA HIS A 94 3.60 -7.93 -12.64
C HIS A 94 2.90 -6.82 -13.44
N HIS A 95 1.58 -6.69 -13.31
CA HIS A 95 0.83 -5.59 -13.93
C HIS A 95 1.28 -4.20 -13.43
N ASP A 96 1.50 -4.05 -12.11
CA ASP A 96 2.03 -2.80 -11.55
C ASP A 96 3.41 -2.47 -12.14
N VAL A 97 4.30 -3.46 -12.15
CA VAL A 97 5.68 -3.31 -12.65
C VAL A 97 5.68 -2.97 -14.14
N ASP A 98 4.85 -3.63 -14.93
CA ASP A 98 4.77 -3.39 -16.37
C ASP A 98 4.16 -2.03 -16.69
N ARG A 99 3.25 -1.52 -15.85
CA ARG A 99 2.76 -0.15 -15.94
C ARG A 99 3.87 0.85 -15.69
N LEU A 100 4.65 0.68 -14.62
CA LEU A 100 5.78 1.55 -14.33
C LEU A 100 6.83 1.49 -15.45
N ARG A 101 7.17 0.30 -15.94
CA ARG A 101 8.11 0.13 -17.07
C ARG A 101 7.67 0.90 -18.31
N ARG A 102 6.40 0.82 -18.69
CA ARG A 102 5.85 1.59 -19.82
C ARG A 102 5.98 3.10 -19.60
N ALA A 103 5.67 3.58 -18.40
CA ALA A 103 5.82 4.98 -18.04
C ALA A 103 7.27 5.48 -18.02
N LEU A 104 8.23 4.58 -17.75
CA LEU A 104 9.66 4.92 -17.76
C LEU A 104 10.22 5.07 -19.18
N GLY A 105 9.66 4.35 -20.17
CA GLY A 105 10.17 4.32 -21.54
C GLY A 105 11.61 3.77 -21.59
N ASP A 106 12.50 4.49 -22.26
CA ASP A 106 13.93 4.13 -22.38
C ASP A 106 14.76 4.46 -21.12
N THR A 107 14.14 4.92 -20.05
CA THR A 107 14.86 5.25 -18.82
C THR A 107 15.31 3.97 -18.11
N PRO A 108 16.59 3.89 -17.68
CA PRO A 108 17.07 2.69 -17.03
C PRO A 108 16.29 2.36 -15.75
N PRO A 109 15.96 1.08 -15.49
CA PRO A 109 15.16 0.68 -14.33
C PRO A 109 15.73 1.10 -12.97
N GLU A 110 17.05 1.28 -12.84
CA GLU A 110 17.71 1.76 -11.62
C GLU A 110 17.33 3.19 -11.22
N HIS A 111 16.72 3.96 -12.13
CA HIS A 111 16.14 5.27 -11.86
C HIS A 111 14.67 5.18 -11.43
N ALA A 112 14.21 4.00 -11.02
CA ALA A 112 12.86 3.82 -10.52
C ALA A 112 12.80 2.84 -9.35
N PHE A 113 11.79 3.02 -8.50
CA PHE A 113 11.46 2.08 -7.44
C PHE A 113 9.96 1.91 -7.29
N MET A 114 9.57 0.82 -6.62
CA MET A 114 8.19 0.57 -6.22
C MET A 114 8.15 0.19 -4.75
N GLY A 115 7.31 0.88 -3.98
CA GLY A 115 7.10 0.58 -2.58
C GLY A 115 6.38 -0.77 -2.40
N ALA A 116 6.81 -1.54 -1.41
CA ALA A 116 6.14 -2.74 -0.95
C ALA A 116 6.05 -2.71 0.58
N ILE A 117 4.92 -3.15 1.12
CA ILE A 117 4.78 -3.28 2.58
C ILE A 117 5.71 -4.38 3.08
N SER A 118 6.42 -4.11 4.17
CA SER A 118 7.28 -5.10 4.82
C SER A 118 6.45 -6.06 5.68
N PRO A 119 6.92 -7.29 5.94
CA PRO A 119 6.22 -8.22 6.85
C PRO A 119 5.98 -7.63 8.25
N GLY A 120 6.91 -6.82 8.77
CA GLY A 120 6.74 -6.17 10.08
C GLY A 120 5.62 -5.11 10.07
N GLN A 121 5.43 -4.37 8.96
CA GLN A 121 4.30 -3.46 8.82
C GLN A 121 2.97 -4.21 8.66
N VAL A 122 2.99 -5.41 8.05
CA VAL A 122 1.80 -6.27 8.03
C VAL A 122 1.44 -6.73 9.44
N ALA A 123 2.40 -7.26 10.19
CA ALA A 123 2.19 -7.69 11.57
C ALA A 123 1.70 -6.54 12.49
N PHE A 124 2.17 -5.31 12.26
CA PHE A 124 1.74 -4.13 12.99
C PHE A 124 0.31 -3.68 12.65
N ASN A 125 -0.04 -3.62 11.36
CA ASN A 125 -1.33 -3.05 10.93
C ASN A 125 -2.50 -4.06 10.95
N PHE A 126 -2.21 -5.36 10.89
CA PHE A 126 -3.21 -6.41 10.70
C PHE A 126 -3.11 -7.42 11.86
N PRO A 127 -3.96 -7.30 12.90
CA PRO A 127 -3.94 -8.19 14.05
C PRO A 127 -4.02 -9.67 13.63
N ASP A 128 -3.09 -10.48 14.14
CA ASP A 128 -3.06 -11.92 13.94
C ASP A 128 -3.95 -12.65 14.95
N HIS A 129 -4.95 -13.32 14.38
CA HIS A 129 -5.92 -14.20 15.03
C HIS A 129 -5.82 -15.65 14.53
N HIS A 130 -4.79 -15.98 13.74
CA HIS A 130 -4.58 -17.29 13.13
C HIS A 130 -3.34 -18.01 13.65
N TYR A 131 -2.17 -17.37 13.58
CA TYR A 131 -0.89 -18.00 13.87
C TYR A 131 -0.57 -18.02 15.37
N GLY A 132 -1.15 -17.10 16.14
CA GLY A 132 -1.00 -17.07 17.60
C GLY A 132 0.42 -16.71 18.03
N SER A 133 1.19 -16.08 17.15
CA SER A 133 2.55 -15.64 17.41
C SER A 133 2.68 -14.17 17.03
N HIS A 134 3.01 -13.36 18.03
CA HIS A 134 3.41 -11.95 17.90
C HIS A 134 4.73 -11.75 18.62
#